data_AF-A0A1J5Q8P4-F1
#
_entry.id   AF-A0A1J5Q8P4-F1
#
_cell.length_a   1.000
_cell.length_b   1.000
_cell.length_c   1.000
_cell.angle_alpha   90.00
_cell.angle_beta   90.00
_cell.angle_gamma   90.00
#
_symmetry.space_group_name_H-M   'P 1'
#
loop_
_entity.id
_entity.type
_entity.pdbx_description
1 polymer ?
#
loop_
_entity_poly.entity_id
_entity_poly.type
_entity_poly.pdbx_seq_one_letter_code
_entity_poly.pdbx_strand_id
1 'polypeptide(L)'
;MSWSKAKSITQALAGVLVGDGKLDIFAPADVPEWTSPGDPRGSLTLDLLLRMSSGLEFSEVYLPEQPSDTIAMLWGPGKDDVAHYAADKPLIHPPGRFFSYSSGTTNIVARTLARACCWKS
;
A
#
# COMPACT_ATOMS: atom_id res chain seq x y z
N MET A 1 -1.55 12.56 -13.60
CA MET A 1 -1.59 11.16 -14.09
C MET A 1 -2.61 10.39 -13.24
N SER A 2 -3.47 9.58 -13.86
CA SER A 2 -4.75 9.15 -13.26
C SER A 2 -4.59 8.17 -12.09
N TRP A 3 -4.91 8.66 -10.89
CA TRP A 3 -5.11 7.96 -9.60
C TRP A 3 -6.02 6.72 -9.67
N SER A 4 -6.93 6.69 -10.64
CA SER A 4 -7.88 5.60 -10.84
C SER A 4 -7.32 4.50 -11.74
N LYS A 5 -6.44 4.85 -12.71
CA LYS A 5 -5.82 3.85 -13.61
C LYS A 5 -4.83 2.93 -12.88
N ALA A 6 -4.12 3.45 -11.88
CA ALA A 6 -3.21 2.64 -11.07
C ALA A 6 -3.97 1.51 -10.35
N LYS A 7 -5.14 1.79 -9.77
CA LYS A 7 -5.94 0.80 -9.03
C LYS A 7 -6.41 -0.36 -9.90
N SER A 8 -6.93 -0.07 -11.09
CA SER A 8 -7.38 -1.12 -12.01
C SER A 8 -6.23 -1.97 -12.55
N ILE A 9 -5.07 -1.36 -12.82
CA ILE A 9 -3.87 -2.08 -13.28
C ILE A 9 -3.29 -2.95 -12.16
N THR A 10 -3.24 -2.44 -10.94
CA THR A 10 -2.80 -3.15 -9.73
C THR A 10 -3.70 -4.35 -9.44
N GLN A 11 -5.04 -4.19 -9.51
CA GLN A 11 -5.98 -5.29 -9.30
C GLN A 11 -5.91 -6.34 -10.42
N ALA A 12 -5.76 -5.91 -11.68
CA ALA A 12 -5.59 -6.83 -12.80
C ALA A 12 -4.28 -7.62 -12.71
N LEU A 13 -3.18 -6.97 -12.34
CA LEU A 13 -1.87 -7.62 -12.17
C LEU A 13 -1.87 -8.58 -10.98
N ALA A 14 -2.52 -8.22 -9.87
CA ALA A 14 -2.73 -9.12 -8.76
C ALA A 14 -3.51 -10.38 -9.19
N GLY A 15 -4.58 -10.21 -9.97
CA GLY A 15 -5.36 -11.33 -10.52
C GLY A 15 -4.53 -12.27 -11.40
N VAL A 16 -3.69 -11.73 -12.28
CA VAL A 16 -2.79 -12.54 -13.14
C VAL A 16 -1.76 -13.30 -12.30
N LEU A 17 -1.11 -12.64 -11.34
CA LEU A 17 -0.06 -13.27 -10.52
C LEU A 17 -0.61 -14.35 -9.57
N VAL A 18 -1.83 -14.15 -9.05
CA VAL A 18 -2.53 -15.17 -8.26
C VAL A 18 -2.91 -16.36 -9.15
N GLY A 19 -3.46 -16.11 -10.35
CA GLY A 19 -3.82 -17.17 -11.31
C GLY A 19 -2.61 -18.03 -11.74
N ASP A 20 -1.44 -17.41 -11.86
CA ASP A 20 -0.17 -18.09 -12.17
C ASP A 20 0.47 -18.80 -10.95
N GLY A 21 -0.14 -18.73 -9.76
CA GLY A 21 0.42 -19.28 -8.52
C GLY A 21 1.72 -18.58 -8.06
N LYS A 22 1.98 -17.37 -8.56
CA LYS A 22 3.22 -16.61 -8.30
C LYS A 22 3.09 -15.65 -7.12
N LEU A 23 1.90 -15.49 -6.55
CA LEU A 23 1.60 -14.55 -5.48
C LEU A 23 0.54 -15.14 -4.54
N ASP A 24 0.90 -15.30 -3.26
CA ASP A 24 -0.06 -15.57 -2.20
C ASP A 24 -0.46 -14.24 -1.56
N ILE A 25 -1.71 -13.81 -1.77
CA ILE A 25 -2.21 -12.55 -1.23
C ILE A 25 -2.45 -12.59 0.28
N PHE A 26 -2.46 -13.79 0.89
CA PHE A 26 -2.63 -13.98 2.33
C PHE A 26 -1.30 -14.10 3.10
N ALA A 27 -0.17 -14.17 2.39
CA ALA A 27 1.14 -14.05 3.00
C ALA A 27 1.41 -12.57 3.41
N PRO A 28 2.31 -12.33 4.39
CA PRO A 28 2.83 -10.99 4.66
C PRO A 28 3.29 -10.29 3.38
N ALA A 29 2.88 -9.03 3.20
CA ALA A 29 3.25 -8.25 2.04
C ALA A 29 4.76 -7.97 2.05
N ASP A 30 5.42 -8.12 0.89
CA ASP A 30 6.83 -7.77 0.71
C ASP A 30 7.01 -6.25 0.72
N VAL A 31 7.14 -5.70 1.92
CA VAL A 31 7.30 -4.28 2.23
C VAL A 31 8.51 -4.13 3.16
N PRO A 32 9.65 -3.60 2.67
CA PRO A 32 10.91 -3.55 3.41
C PRO A 32 10.81 -2.86 4.79
N GLU A 33 9.97 -1.84 4.88
CA GLU A 33 9.76 -1.03 6.09
C GLU A 33 9.14 -1.83 7.25
N TRP A 34 8.54 -3.00 6.98
CA TRP A 34 7.78 -3.80 7.96
C TRP A 34 8.52 -5.07 8.42
N THR A 35 9.82 -5.17 8.11
CA THR A 35 10.62 -6.38 8.36
C THR A 35 11.26 -6.43 9.76
N SER A 36 11.19 -5.33 10.52
CA SER A 36 11.80 -5.26 11.85
C SER A 36 11.07 -6.18 12.85
N PRO A 37 11.80 -6.95 13.68
CA PRO A 37 11.18 -7.78 14.71
C PRO A 37 10.29 -6.96 15.65
N GLY A 38 9.04 -7.40 15.82
CA GLY A 38 8.06 -6.73 16.66
C GLY A 38 7.30 -5.58 15.99
N ASP A 39 7.57 -5.26 14.72
CA ASP A 39 6.74 -4.31 13.98
C ASP A 39 5.36 -4.95 13.69
N PRO A 40 4.24 -4.39 14.21
CA PRO A 40 2.92 -4.95 13.99
C PRO A 40 2.50 -4.93 12.51
N ARG A 41 3.08 -4.04 11.70
CA ARG A 41 2.82 -3.94 10.26
C ARG A 41 3.38 -5.13 9.48
N GLY A 42 4.33 -5.87 10.05
CA GLY A 42 4.86 -7.10 9.43
C GLY A 42 3.83 -8.22 9.27
N SER A 43 2.67 -8.11 9.92
CA SER A 43 1.53 -9.03 9.74
C SER A 43 0.56 -8.62 8.62
N LEU A 44 0.73 -7.44 8.01
CA LEU A 44 -0.15 -6.96 6.95
C LEU A 44 0.04 -7.79 5.68
N THR A 45 -1.07 -8.30 5.16
CA THR A 45 -1.10 -9.11 3.94
C THR A 45 -1.50 -8.26 2.74
N LEU A 46 -1.22 -8.75 1.54
CA LEU A 46 -1.62 -8.06 0.33
C LEU A 46 -3.15 -7.99 0.18
N ASP A 47 -3.89 -9.00 0.65
CA ASP A 47 -5.36 -8.99 0.74
C ASP A 47 -5.87 -7.79 1.56
N LEU A 48 -5.32 -7.57 2.75
CA LEU A 48 -5.71 -6.45 3.62
C LEU A 48 -5.48 -5.10 2.93
N LEU A 49 -4.37 -4.97 2.21
CA LEU A 49 -4.06 -3.76 1.43
C LEU A 49 -5.03 -3.59 0.24
N LEU A 50 -5.28 -4.66 -0.53
CA LEU A 50 -6.17 -4.65 -1.69
C LEU A 50 -7.62 -4.29 -1.32
N ARG A 51 -8.05 -4.66 -0.10
CA ARG A 51 -9.37 -4.35 0.46
C ARG A 51 -9.41 -3.04 1.25
N MET A 52 -8.33 -2.25 1.23
CA MET A 52 -8.23 -0.95 1.91
C MET A 52 -8.51 -1.06 3.42
N SER A 53 -8.05 -2.15 4.04
CA SER A 53 -8.26 -2.45 5.47
C SER A 53 -6.96 -2.72 6.21
N SER A 54 -5.91 -1.99 5.85
CA SER A 54 -4.59 -2.08 6.51
C SER A 54 -4.61 -1.58 7.94
N GLY A 55 -5.44 -0.57 8.24
CA GLY A 55 -5.42 0.14 9.52
C GLY A 55 -4.29 1.17 9.66
N LEU A 56 -3.54 1.43 8.58
CA LEU A 56 -2.54 2.49 8.53
C LEU A 56 -3.22 3.87 8.54
N GLU A 57 -2.62 4.81 9.24
CA GLU A 57 -3.01 6.21 9.18
C GLU A 57 -2.74 6.76 7.77
N PHE A 58 -3.75 7.38 7.16
CA PHE A 58 -3.56 8.09 5.90
C PHE A 58 -4.69 9.10 5.66
N SER A 59 -4.35 10.39 5.61
CA SER A 59 -5.28 11.48 5.34
C SER A 59 -5.45 11.74 3.84
N GLU A 60 -6.64 11.41 3.32
CA GLU A 60 -7.12 11.76 1.98
C GLU A 60 -7.81 13.13 1.92
N VAL A 61 -7.66 13.97 2.94
CA VAL A 61 -8.33 15.28 2.94
C VAL A 61 -7.60 16.22 1.98
N TYR A 62 -8.29 16.81 1.02
CA TYR A 62 -7.73 17.76 0.04
C TYR A 62 -8.18 19.19 0.32
N LEU A 63 -8.20 19.60 1.59
CA LEU A 63 -8.60 20.93 1.99
C LEU A 63 -7.35 21.78 2.28
N PRO A 64 -7.30 23.06 1.84
CA PRO A 64 -6.12 23.92 2.01
C PRO A 64 -5.65 24.06 3.46
N GLU A 65 -6.59 23.93 4.40
CA GLU A 65 -6.36 24.17 5.82
C GLU A 65 -6.10 22.90 6.64
N GLN A 66 -6.05 21.73 6.00
CA GLN A 66 -5.79 20.46 6.68
C GLN A 66 -4.60 19.72 6.06
N PRO A 67 -3.75 19.09 6.89
CA PRO A 67 -2.66 18.28 6.40
C PRO A 67 -3.19 17.09 5.59
N SER A 68 -2.77 17.03 4.34
CA SER A 68 -3.12 15.96 3.40
C SER A 68 -1.91 15.07 3.19
N ASP A 69 -2.03 13.80 3.57
CA ASP A 69 -0.98 12.83 3.30
C ASP A 69 -0.84 12.61 1.80
N THR A 70 -1.94 12.69 1.05
CA THR A 70 -1.86 12.56 -0.41
C THR A 70 -1.07 13.70 -1.03
N ILE A 71 -1.25 14.95 -0.56
CA ILE A 71 -0.48 16.08 -1.10
C ILE A 71 1.00 15.96 -0.70
N ALA A 72 1.27 15.67 0.58
CA ALA A 72 2.64 15.51 1.08
C ALA A 72 3.38 14.35 0.39
N MET A 73 2.67 13.25 0.11
CA MET A 73 3.20 12.11 -0.62
C MET A 73 3.52 12.46 -2.08
N LEU A 74 2.63 13.16 -2.79
CA LEU A 74 2.79 13.34 -4.24
C LEU A 74 3.64 14.56 -4.63
N TRP A 75 3.64 15.61 -3.81
CA TRP A 75 4.29 16.87 -4.14
C TRP A 75 5.19 17.40 -3.02
N GLY A 76 5.20 16.74 -1.87
CA GLY A 76 5.97 17.14 -0.70
C GLY A 76 7.10 16.16 -0.37
N PRO A 77 7.38 15.90 0.92
CA PRO A 77 8.47 15.05 1.38
C PRO A 77 8.45 13.62 0.83
N GLY A 78 7.28 13.08 0.48
CA GLY A 78 7.14 11.72 -0.02
C GLY A 78 7.32 11.55 -1.53
N LYS A 79 7.52 12.63 -2.30
CA LYS A 79 7.46 12.60 -3.77
C LYS A 79 8.53 11.70 -4.41
N ASP A 80 9.65 11.49 -3.72
CA ASP A 80 10.78 10.73 -4.24
C ASP A 80 10.58 9.20 -4.05
N ASP A 81 9.85 8.80 -3.00
CA ASP A 81 9.38 7.43 -2.82
C ASP A 81 8.00 7.42 -2.11
N VAL A 82 6.96 7.39 -2.95
CA VAL A 82 5.55 7.46 -2.50
C VAL A 82 5.10 6.20 -1.76
N ALA A 83 5.71 5.05 -2.05
CA ALA A 83 5.37 3.80 -1.39
C ALA A 83 6.03 3.72 -0.02
N HIS A 84 7.27 4.19 0.10
CA HIS A 84 7.97 4.34 1.38
C HIS A 84 7.23 5.32 2.30
N TYR A 85 6.88 6.51 1.80
CA TYR A 85 6.11 7.50 2.58
C TYR A 85 4.82 6.92 3.16
N ALA A 86 4.11 6.12 2.36
CA ALA A 86 2.87 5.47 2.81
C ALA A 86 3.15 4.30 3.77
N ALA A 87 4.19 3.50 3.53
CA ALA A 87 4.55 2.35 4.35
C ALA A 87 5.04 2.77 5.75
N ASP A 88 5.63 3.95 5.87
CA ASP A 88 6.12 4.52 7.12
C ASP A 88 5.02 5.02 8.05
N LYS A 89 3.78 5.13 7.55
CA LYS A 89 2.65 5.56 8.37
C LYS A 89 2.42 4.62 9.55
N PRO A 90 1.99 5.14 10.71
CA PRO A 90 1.69 4.33 11.88
C PRO A 90 0.44 3.47 11.65
N LEU A 91 0.42 2.30 12.29
CA LEU A 91 -0.76 1.45 12.37
C LEU A 91 -1.65 1.97 13.53
N ILE A 92 -2.80 2.56 13.20
CA ILE A 92 -3.70 3.18 14.18
C ILE A 92 -5.00 2.39 14.41
N HIS A 93 -5.28 1.42 13.54
CA HIS A 93 -6.40 0.50 13.71
C HIS A 93 -5.95 -0.96 13.58
N PRO A 94 -6.63 -1.91 14.25
CA PRO A 94 -6.38 -3.32 14.03
C PRO A 94 -6.58 -3.69 12.54
N PRO A 95 -5.65 -4.43 11.92
CA PRO A 95 -5.79 -4.85 10.53
C PRO A 95 -7.09 -5.63 10.29
N GLY A 96 -7.76 -5.35 9.16
CA GLY A 96 -9.01 -6.01 8.77
C GLY A 96 -10.27 -5.53 9.52
N ARG A 97 -10.13 -4.58 10.45
CA ARG A 97 -11.25 -4.10 11.28
C ARG A 97 -11.77 -2.71 10.90
N PHE A 98 -11.02 -1.97 10.09
CA PHE A 98 -11.38 -0.64 9.65
C PHE A 98 -11.16 -0.50 8.15
N PHE A 99 -12.13 0.06 7.43
CA PHE A 99 -11.97 0.42 6.03
C PHE A 99 -11.54 1.88 5.93
N SER A 100 -10.41 2.13 5.27
CA SER A 100 -9.93 3.48 4.98
C SER A 100 -9.49 3.56 3.53
N TYR A 101 -10.20 4.33 2.73
CA TYR A 101 -9.77 4.60 1.37
C TYR A 101 -8.41 5.31 1.40
N SER A 102 -7.38 4.74 0.75
CA SER A 102 -6.02 5.28 0.79
C SER A 102 -5.23 5.08 -0.51
N SER A 103 -4.79 6.21 -1.05
CA SER A 103 -3.85 6.31 -2.17
C SER A 103 -2.48 5.80 -1.76
N GLY A 104 -2.08 6.03 -0.50
CA GLY A 104 -0.86 5.46 0.07
C GLY A 104 -0.89 3.94 0.01
N THR A 105 -1.97 3.31 0.49
CA THR A 105 -2.14 1.85 0.41
C THR A 105 -2.02 1.35 -1.03
N THR A 106 -2.61 2.06 -2.00
CA THR A 106 -2.48 1.68 -3.42
C THR A 106 -1.03 1.71 -3.91
N ASN A 107 -0.24 2.72 -3.51
CA ASN A 107 1.17 2.82 -3.88
C ASN A 107 2.01 1.70 -3.26
N ILE A 108 1.70 1.29 -2.02
CA ILE A 108 2.33 0.12 -1.40
C ILE A 108 2.04 -1.13 -2.22
N VAL A 109 0.77 -1.40 -2.54
CA VAL A 109 0.37 -2.56 -3.35
C VAL A 109 1.08 -2.57 -4.70
N ALA A 110 1.13 -1.43 -5.40
CA ALA A 110 1.81 -1.32 -6.69
C ALA A 110 3.30 -1.68 -6.59
N ARG A 111 4.00 -1.21 -5.55
CA ARG A 111 5.41 -1.56 -5.31
C ARG A 111 5.57 -3.04 -4.98
N THR A 112 4.73 -3.61 -4.12
CA THR A 112 4.77 -5.04 -3.77
C THR A 112 4.58 -5.92 -5.01
N LEU A 113 3.62 -5.60 -5.89
CA LEU A 113 3.42 -6.33 -7.14
C LEU A 113 4.62 -6.19 -8.09
N ALA A 114 5.18 -4.98 -8.23
CA ALA A 114 6.36 -4.76 -9.07
C ALA A 114 7.57 -5.58 -8.61
N ARG A 115 7.77 -5.68 -7.29
CA ARG A 115 8.82 -6.52 -6.68
C ARG A 115 8.59 -8.01 -6.96
N ALA A 116 7.36 -8.48 -6.82
CA ALA A 116 6.98 -9.86 -7.15
C ALA A 116 7.21 -10.19 -8.64
N CYS A 117 7.01 -9.23 -9.55
CA CYS A 117 7.30 -9.39 -10.97
C CYS A 117 8.81 -9.42 -11.28
N CYS A 118 9.61 -8.52 -10.67
CA CYS A 118 11.01 -8.34 -11.04
C CYS A 118 11.96 -9.40 -10.44
N TRP A 119 11.57 -10.07 -9.34
CA TRP A 119 12.41 -11.06 -8.67
C TRP A 119 12.63 -12.37 -9.46
N LYS A 120 11.93 -12.59 -10.58
CA LYS A 120 12.03 -13.83 -11.38
C LYS A 120 12.70 -13.64 -12.76
N SER A 121 13.76 -12.83 -12.83
CA SER A 121 14.66 -12.75 -14.01
C SER A 121 16.06 -13.24 -13.68
#